data_AF-A0A439CW70-F1
#
_entry.id   AF-A0A439CW70-F1
#
_cell.length_a   1.000
_cell.length_b   1.000
_cell.length_c   1.000
_cell.angle_alpha   90.00
_cell.angle_beta   90.00
_cell.angle_gamma   90.00
#
_symmetry.space_group_name_H-M   'P 1'
#
loop_
_entity.id
_entity.type
_entity.pdbx_description
1 polymer ?
#
loop_
_entity_poly.entity_id
_entity_poly.type
_entity_poly.pdbx_seq_one_letter_code
_entity_poly.pdbx_strand_id
1 'polypeptide(L)'
;MAPPAEITIPTTSLYTPTDKSKPYTLYNITLRLPLRTYVVQKRYSEFATLHSTLTALVGIPPPSALPAKSWFKSTLNSPELTEDRRRRLEIYLRAIAESPDRRWRDTPAWRTFLNLPSLNSAGNSAASVRAGYGIPNRDAANVAASQDPGTWLDLHAEMKRDFQEARRCLARRDAATENSVALEAGSAAKKALVKAGGLLTCLRDGLKYMEDARRLGDGEIRRRKDLLGAARVDREDLDKLSSTISATAKAAAKGVPSAADKAALMGNAVTAAAKGRGRILGAPLPETEQTRELNNQGVAQLQKQMMDDQDRDVEALNKIIRRQREMAEAIHREVEEHIEVLGHVNSQADVLAGKVRVAKDRTKKIS
;
A
#
# COMPACT_ATOMS: atom_id res chain seq x y z
N MET A 1 6.14 -28.84 9.22
CA MET A 1 7.07 -27.76 9.59
C MET A 1 7.19 -26.83 8.40
N ALA A 2 6.91 -25.53 8.54
CA ALA A 2 7.13 -24.58 7.44
C ALA A 2 8.63 -24.59 7.07
N PRO A 3 8.99 -24.55 5.78
CA PRO A 3 10.39 -24.50 5.38
C PRO A 3 11.08 -23.27 6.00
N PRO A 4 12.37 -23.36 6.38
CA PRO A 4 13.11 -22.21 6.88
C PRO A 4 13.11 -21.09 5.84
N ALA A 5 12.96 -19.85 6.27
CA ALA A 5 13.02 -18.70 5.38
C ALA A 5 14.39 -18.66 4.69
N GLU A 6 14.43 -18.58 3.35
CA GLU A 6 15.70 -18.46 2.64
C GLU A 6 16.24 -17.03 2.86
N ILE A 7 17.43 -16.93 3.45
CA ILE A 7 18.09 -15.66 3.75
C ILE A 7 19.31 -15.48 2.83
N THR A 8 19.34 -14.38 2.09
CA THR A 8 20.48 -14.00 1.25
C THR A 8 20.84 -12.54 1.45
N ILE A 9 22.07 -12.15 1.15
CA ILE A 9 22.50 -10.74 1.16
C ILE A 9 23.07 -10.40 -0.21
N PRO A 10 22.23 -10.23 -1.26
CA PRO A 10 22.72 -10.13 -2.63
C PRO A 10 23.53 -8.86 -2.91
N THR A 11 23.20 -7.74 -2.25
CA THR A 11 23.79 -6.44 -2.56
C THR A 11 24.07 -5.61 -1.31
N THR A 12 24.92 -4.61 -1.47
CA THR A 12 25.18 -3.58 -0.46
C THR A 12 24.90 -2.20 -1.05
N SER A 13 24.43 -1.27 -0.23
CA SER A 13 24.22 0.12 -0.62
C SER A 13 25.00 1.06 0.30
N LEU A 14 25.47 2.19 -0.25
CA LEU A 14 26.10 3.24 0.54
C LEU A 14 25.02 4.22 1.01
N TYR A 15 24.90 4.42 2.31
CA TYR A 15 23.97 5.37 2.90
C TYR A 15 24.71 6.59 3.43
N THR A 16 24.28 7.77 2.98
CA THR A 16 24.78 9.07 3.45
C THR A 16 23.67 9.73 4.27
N PRO A 17 23.81 9.81 5.59
CA PRO A 17 22.82 10.45 6.45
C PRO A 17 22.66 11.94 6.13
N THR A 18 21.42 12.45 6.19
CA THR A 18 21.12 13.88 5.99
C THR A 18 21.73 14.77 7.07
N ASP A 19 21.97 14.22 8.26
CA ASP A 19 22.50 14.92 9.44
C ASP A 19 24.05 15.04 9.44
N LYS A 20 24.67 15.05 8.25
CA LYS A 20 26.13 15.18 8.04
C LYS A 20 27.00 14.14 8.78
N SER A 21 26.42 13.09 9.35
CA SER A 21 27.19 12.01 9.96
C SER A 21 27.88 11.14 8.90
N LYS A 22 28.90 10.39 9.33
CA LYS A 22 29.75 9.62 8.40
C LYS A 22 28.90 8.62 7.61
N PRO A 23 29.09 8.52 6.27
CA PRO A 23 28.38 7.54 5.46
C PRO A 23 28.72 6.13 5.93
N TYR A 24 27.80 5.19 5.75
CA TYR A 24 27.98 3.79 6.15
C TYR A 24 27.39 2.83 5.13
N THR A 25 27.92 1.61 5.10
CA THR A 25 27.43 0.53 4.24
C THR A 25 26.21 -0.14 4.87
N LEU A 26 25.14 -0.26 4.08
CA LEU A 26 23.96 -1.06 4.37
C LEU A 26 24.04 -2.38 3.60
N TYR A 27 23.76 -3.47 4.30
CA TYR A 27 23.62 -4.80 3.73
C TYR A 27 22.14 -5.05 3.43
N ASN A 28 21.82 -5.32 2.17
CA ASN A 28 20.45 -5.57 1.73
C ASN A 28 20.17 -7.06 1.91
N ILE A 29 19.44 -7.42 2.97
CA ILE A 29 19.08 -8.79 3.30
C ILE A 29 17.76 -9.13 2.62
N THR A 30 17.76 -10.08 1.70
CA THR A 30 16.55 -10.59 1.05
C THR A 30 16.03 -11.80 1.84
N LEU A 31 14.78 -11.70 2.30
CA LEU A 31 14.08 -12.75 3.01
C LEU A 31 12.97 -13.30 2.13
N ARG A 32 13.09 -14.57 1.71
CA ARG A 32 12.04 -15.27 0.97
C ARG A 32 11.22 -16.11 1.94
N LEU A 33 9.98 -15.67 2.17
CA LEU A 33 8.99 -16.43 2.91
C LEU A 33 7.99 -17.06 1.91
N PRO A 34 7.27 -18.13 2.29
CA PRO A 34 6.39 -18.85 1.36
C PRO A 34 5.35 -17.99 0.63
N LEU A 35 4.95 -16.87 1.23
CA LEU A 35 3.90 -15.98 0.70
C LEU A 35 4.42 -14.61 0.24
N ARG A 36 5.65 -14.24 0.58
CA ARG A 36 6.19 -12.90 0.28
C ARG A 36 7.70 -12.85 0.37
N THR A 37 8.33 -12.13 -0.54
CA THR A 37 9.72 -11.71 -0.41
C THR A 37 9.80 -10.27 0.07
N TYR A 38 10.69 -9.96 1.01
CA TYR A 38 10.98 -8.58 1.36
C TYR A 38 12.46 -8.37 1.68
N VAL A 39 12.91 -7.12 1.52
CA VAL A 39 14.30 -6.71 1.74
C VAL A 39 14.41 -5.88 3.01
N VAL A 40 15.35 -6.25 3.87
CA VAL A 40 15.69 -5.53 5.11
C VAL A 40 17.09 -4.97 4.97
N GLN A 41 17.26 -3.68 5.27
CA GLN A 41 18.56 -3.04 5.24
C GLN A 41 19.13 -2.98 6.65
N LYS A 42 20.37 -3.47 6.83
CA LYS A 42 21.06 -3.45 8.12
C LYS A 42 22.50 -2.98 7.97
N ARG A 43 22.98 -2.13 8.89
CA ARG A 43 24.41 -1.79 9.01
C ARG A 43 25.14 -2.80 9.87
N TYR A 44 26.45 -2.93 9.69
CA TYR A 44 27.26 -3.90 10.44
C TYR A 44 27.07 -3.82 11.97
N SER A 45 26.96 -2.62 12.55
CA SER A 45 26.80 -2.52 14.00
C SER A 45 25.46 -3.09 14.51
N GLU A 46 24.42 -3.14 13.66
CA GLU A 46 23.17 -3.82 14.02
C GLU A 46 23.39 -5.33 14.09
N PHE A 47 24.21 -5.92 13.20
CA PHE A 47 24.60 -7.33 13.31
C PHE A 47 25.40 -7.61 14.57
N ALA A 48 26.31 -6.70 14.95
CA ALA A 48 27.07 -6.82 16.20
C ALA A 48 26.16 -6.75 17.43
N THR A 49 25.15 -5.87 17.40
CA THR A 49 24.14 -5.76 18.47
C THR A 49 23.25 -7.00 18.51
N LEU A 50 22.86 -7.54 17.34
CA LEU A 50 22.15 -8.81 17.27
C LEU A 50 22.98 -9.95 17.88
N HIS A 51 24.27 -10.04 17.53
CA HIS A 51 25.14 -11.10 18.04
C HIS A 51 25.29 -11.06 19.56
N SER A 52 25.54 -9.88 20.13
CA SER A 52 25.65 -9.72 21.58
C SER A 52 24.32 -10.01 22.29
N THR A 53 23.20 -9.53 21.76
CA THR A 53 21.87 -9.78 22.34
C THR A 53 21.48 -11.25 22.27
N LEU A 54 21.72 -11.93 21.13
CA LEU A 54 21.49 -13.38 21.00
C LEU A 54 22.33 -14.19 21.99
N THR A 55 23.61 -13.85 22.12
CA THR A 55 24.53 -14.53 23.05
C THR A 55 24.08 -14.32 24.50
N ALA A 56 23.66 -13.11 24.86
CA ALA A 56 23.16 -12.80 26.20
C ALA A 56 21.84 -13.52 26.52
N LEU A 57 20.92 -13.64 25.56
CA LEU A 57 19.62 -14.28 25.76
C LEU A 57 19.69 -15.81 25.80
N VAL A 58 20.51 -16.42 24.95
CA VAL A 58 20.63 -17.89 24.86
C VAL A 58 21.71 -18.44 25.80
N GLY A 59 22.64 -17.59 26.25
CA GLY A 59 23.79 -17.96 27.09
C GLY A 59 24.94 -18.64 26.34
N ILE A 60 24.78 -18.88 25.03
CA ILE A 60 25.76 -19.52 24.14
C ILE A 60 25.84 -18.71 22.84
N PRO A 61 27.04 -18.50 22.26
CA PRO A 61 27.18 -17.78 21.00
C PRO A 61 26.47 -18.52 19.85
N PRO A 62 25.96 -17.78 18.84
CA PRO A 62 25.40 -18.35 17.62
C PRO A 62 26.34 -19.35 16.91
N PRO A 63 25.80 -20.23 16.04
CA PRO A 63 26.57 -21.30 15.38
C PRO A 63 27.74 -20.82 14.51
N SER A 64 27.69 -19.58 14.04
CA SER A 64 28.76 -18.96 13.26
C SER A 64 29.25 -17.70 13.97
N ALA A 65 30.56 -17.48 13.94
CA ALA A 65 31.16 -16.28 14.51
C ALA A 65 30.84 -15.05 13.64
N LEU A 66 30.58 -13.92 14.29
CA LEU A 66 30.40 -12.65 13.59
C LEU A 66 31.74 -12.23 12.94
N PRO A 67 31.76 -11.79 11.68
CA PRO A 67 32.99 -11.28 11.07
C PRO A 67 33.54 -10.09 11.86
N ALA A 68 34.85 -10.07 12.08
CA ALA A 68 35.52 -9.04 12.85
C ALA A 68 35.35 -7.64 12.24
N LYS A 69 35.36 -6.61 13.11
CA LYS A 69 35.43 -5.21 12.68
C LYS A 69 36.75 -4.98 11.94
N SER A 70 36.71 -4.42 10.73
CA SER A 70 37.93 -3.95 10.07
C SER A 70 38.24 -2.54 10.58
N TRP A 71 39.27 -2.43 11.42
CA TRP A 71 39.67 -1.17 12.06
C TRP A 71 40.65 -0.33 11.21
N PHE A 72 41.40 -0.97 10.31
CA PHE A 72 42.52 -0.32 9.59
C PHE A 72 42.23 0.06 8.13
N LYS A 73 41.18 -0.49 7.52
CA LYS A 73 40.74 -0.14 6.16
C LYS A 73 39.22 0.03 6.17
N SER A 74 38.76 1.22 5.79
CA SER A 74 37.33 1.50 5.70
C SER A 74 36.73 0.67 4.57
N THR A 75 35.71 -0.14 4.88
CA THR A 75 34.93 -0.88 3.89
C THR A 75 34.29 0.04 2.85
N LEU A 76 34.11 1.32 3.16
CA LEU A 76 33.58 2.31 2.20
C LEU A 76 34.50 2.54 1.00
N ASN A 77 35.81 2.38 1.19
CA ASN A 77 36.82 2.71 0.17
C ASN A 77 37.40 1.46 -0.53
N SER A 78 36.94 0.26 -0.16
CA SER A 78 37.47 -1.00 -0.69
C SER A 78 36.31 -1.94 -1.04
N PRO A 79 35.99 -2.13 -2.33
CA PRO A 79 34.89 -3.02 -2.74
C PRO A 79 35.14 -4.47 -2.31
N GLU A 80 36.40 -4.92 -2.33
CA GLU A 80 36.79 -6.28 -1.94
C GLU A 80 36.47 -6.60 -0.47
N LEU A 81 36.81 -5.70 0.46
CA LEU A 81 36.52 -5.91 1.89
C LEU A 81 35.02 -5.83 2.18
N THR A 82 34.28 -5.02 1.42
CA THR A 82 32.83 -4.95 1.54
C THR A 82 32.19 -6.26 1.09
N GLU A 83 32.68 -6.83 -0.01
CA GLU A 83 32.20 -8.09 -0.55
C GLU A 83 32.58 -9.31 0.32
N ASP A 84 33.80 -9.34 0.86
CA ASP A 84 34.20 -10.36 1.84
C ASP A 84 33.32 -10.28 3.10
N ARG A 85 33.08 -9.08 3.63
CA ARG A 85 32.20 -8.90 4.79
C ARG A 85 30.75 -9.28 4.46
N ARG A 86 30.24 -8.93 3.28
CA ARG A 86 28.89 -9.32 2.81
C ARG A 86 28.73 -10.83 2.82
N ARG A 87 29.68 -11.57 2.22
CA ARG A 87 29.68 -13.04 2.21
C ARG A 87 29.71 -13.65 3.61
N ARG A 88 30.57 -13.14 4.50
CA ARG A 88 30.65 -13.63 5.88
C ARG A 88 29.39 -13.35 6.69
N LEU A 89 28.76 -12.17 6.50
CA LEU A 89 27.49 -11.85 7.15
C LEU A 89 26.34 -12.71 6.62
N GLU A 90 26.36 -13.06 5.33
CA GLU A 90 25.38 -13.98 4.74
C GLU A 90 25.54 -15.38 5.34
N ILE A 91 26.77 -15.92 5.42
CA ILE A 91 27.06 -17.19 6.09
C ILE A 91 26.59 -17.17 7.55
N TYR A 92 26.86 -16.07 8.26
CA TYR A 92 26.44 -15.89 9.65
C TYR A 92 24.92 -15.96 9.81
N LEU A 93 24.14 -15.23 8.98
CA LEU A 93 22.68 -15.25 9.06
C LEU A 93 22.11 -16.61 8.64
N ARG A 94 22.64 -17.24 7.58
CA ARG A 94 22.20 -18.57 7.15
C ARG A 94 22.48 -19.62 8.21
N ALA A 95 23.66 -19.60 8.84
CA ALA A 95 23.98 -20.51 9.93
C ALA A 95 22.96 -20.41 11.07
N ILE A 96 22.50 -19.20 11.43
CA ILE A 96 21.44 -19.03 12.42
C ILE A 96 20.09 -19.55 11.88
N ALA A 97 19.73 -19.20 10.64
CA ALA A 97 18.46 -19.54 10.01
C ALA A 97 18.23 -21.04 9.78
N GLU A 98 19.29 -21.74 9.36
CA GLU A 98 19.31 -23.14 8.92
C GLU A 98 19.75 -24.10 10.02
N SER A 99 20.33 -23.59 11.13
CA SER A 99 20.73 -24.45 12.26
C SER A 99 19.56 -25.30 12.78
N PRO A 100 19.76 -26.59 13.09
CA PRO A 100 18.72 -27.43 13.69
C PRO A 100 18.21 -26.87 15.02
N ASP A 101 19.10 -26.21 15.77
CA ASP A 101 18.74 -25.53 17.02
C ASP A 101 17.96 -24.24 16.73
N ARG A 102 16.84 -24.07 17.44
CA ARG A 102 15.90 -22.98 17.23
C ARG A 102 16.07 -21.84 18.23
N ARG A 103 16.86 -22.05 19.28
CA ARG A 103 16.96 -21.12 20.42
C ARG A 103 17.29 -19.68 20.02
N TRP A 104 18.18 -19.48 19.04
CA TRP A 104 18.49 -18.15 18.52
C TRP A 104 17.36 -17.55 17.66
N ARG A 105 16.68 -18.37 16.85
CA ARG A 105 15.62 -17.96 15.92
C ARG A 105 14.30 -17.62 16.62
N ASP A 106 14.04 -18.27 17.74
CA ASP A 106 12.81 -18.07 18.52
C ASP A 106 12.92 -16.83 19.44
N THR A 107 14.09 -16.17 19.51
CA THR A 107 14.25 -14.91 20.26
C THR A 107 13.52 -13.74 19.59
N PRO A 108 12.98 -12.79 20.38
CA PRO A 108 12.40 -11.56 19.83
C PRO A 108 13.45 -10.70 19.10
N ALA A 109 14.71 -10.71 19.55
CA ALA A 109 15.80 -9.96 18.94
C ALA A 109 16.03 -10.36 17.47
N TRP A 110 15.99 -11.66 17.16
CA TRP A 110 16.08 -12.16 15.78
C TRP A 110 14.92 -11.66 14.91
N ARG A 111 13.69 -11.71 15.45
CA ARG A 111 12.49 -11.26 14.73
C ARG A 111 12.51 -9.77 14.44
N THR A 112 12.87 -8.97 15.44
CA THR A 112 13.01 -7.50 15.30
C THR A 112 14.11 -7.15 14.33
N PHE A 113 15.25 -7.86 14.36
CA PHE A 113 16.33 -7.63 13.40
C PHE A 113 15.89 -7.90 11.95
N LEU A 114 15.15 -8.97 11.70
CA LEU A 114 14.64 -9.31 10.38
C LEU A 114 13.30 -8.62 10.02
N ASN A 115 12.81 -7.69 10.85
CA ASN A 115 11.50 -7.06 10.71
C ASN A 115 10.36 -8.07 10.41
N LEU A 116 10.43 -9.26 11.03
CA LEU A 116 9.45 -10.33 10.81
C LEU A 116 8.10 -9.98 11.48
N PRO A 117 6.95 -10.28 10.84
CA PRO A 117 5.65 -10.12 11.48
C PRO A 117 5.55 -10.89 12.80
N SER A 118 4.86 -10.29 13.78
CA SER A 118 4.56 -10.95 15.05
C SER A 118 3.72 -12.22 14.81
N LEU A 119 4.08 -13.32 15.47
CA LEU A 119 3.42 -14.63 15.31
C LEU A 119 1.92 -14.60 15.64
N ASN A 120 1.46 -13.61 16.42
CA ASN A 120 0.07 -13.51 16.87
C ASN A 120 -0.82 -12.66 15.94
N SER A 121 -0.31 -12.22 14.79
CA SER A 121 -1.01 -11.30 13.87
C SER A 121 -1.42 -11.96 12.55
N ALA A 122 -1.88 -13.22 12.60
CA ALA A 122 -2.31 -14.00 11.43
C ALA A 122 -3.64 -13.54 10.80
N GLY A 123 -4.27 -12.47 11.33
CA GLY A 123 -5.61 -12.04 10.91
C GLY A 123 -5.71 -10.79 10.02
N ASN A 124 -4.63 -10.03 9.78
CA ASN A 124 -4.70 -8.81 8.96
C ASN A 124 -3.31 -8.37 8.44
N SER A 125 -2.80 -9.07 7.42
CA SER A 125 -1.43 -8.94 6.90
C SER A 125 -1.14 -7.70 6.03
N ALA A 126 -1.86 -6.59 6.21
CA ALA A 126 -1.57 -5.33 5.50
C ALA A 126 -1.19 -4.14 6.41
N ALA A 127 -1.33 -4.25 7.73
CA ALA A 127 -1.25 -3.09 8.63
C ALA A 127 -0.14 -3.12 9.70
N SER A 128 0.39 -4.28 10.12
CA SER A 128 1.31 -4.33 11.27
C SER A 128 2.82 -4.20 10.97
N VAL A 129 3.21 -3.95 9.72
CA VAL A 129 4.54 -3.34 9.40
C VAL A 129 4.40 -1.81 9.26
N ARG A 130 3.18 -1.25 9.35
CA ARG A 130 2.88 0.17 9.13
C ARG A 130 2.75 1.00 10.42
N ALA A 131 2.88 0.40 11.61
CA ALA A 131 2.74 1.11 12.87
C ALA A 131 3.87 0.75 13.85
N GLY A 132 4.74 1.72 14.18
CA GLY A 132 5.44 1.71 15.48
C GLY A 132 6.96 1.88 15.48
N TYR A 133 7.69 1.47 14.43
CA TYR A 133 9.11 1.76 14.32
C TYR A 133 9.39 2.28 12.93
N GLY A 134 9.73 3.58 12.83
CA GLY A 134 10.11 4.19 11.57
C GLY A 134 11.22 3.37 10.94
N ILE A 135 10.93 2.73 9.80
CA ILE A 135 11.98 2.17 8.95
C ILE A 135 12.72 3.39 8.41
N PRO A 136 13.96 3.68 8.86
CA PRO A 136 14.76 4.68 8.17
C PRO A 136 14.90 4.20 6.72
N ASN A 137 14.58 5.08 5.77
CA ASN A 137 14.86 4.86 4.35
C ASN A 137 14.02 3.76 3.63
N ARG A 138 12.70 3.76 3.85
CA ARG A 138 11.73 2.90 3.11
C ARG A 138 11.94 2.92 1.60
N ASP A 139 12.26 4.08 1.04
CA ASP A 139 12.47 4.24 -0.41
C ASP A 139 13.73 3.51 -0.86
N ALA A 140 14.82 3.51 -0.09
CA ALA A 140 16.00 2.71 -0.45
C ALA A 140 15.79 1.20 -0.31
N ALA A 141 14.98 0.75 0.64
CA ALA A 141 14.60 -0.66 0.73
C ALA A 141 13.80 -1.11 -0.50
N ASN A 142 12.86 -0.28 -0.97
CA ASN A 142 12.11 -0.54 -2.20
C ASN A 142 13.01 -0.50 -3.45
N VAL A 143 13.99 0.41 -3.51
CA VAL A 143 14.99 0.46 -4.59
C VAL A 143 15.87 -0.80 -4.59
N ALA A 144 16.35 -1.24 -3.44
CA ALA A 144 17.13 -2.47 -3.35
C ALA A 144 16.29 -3.71 -3.73
N ALA A 145 15.03 -3.75 -3.31
CA ALA A 145 14.10 -4.82 -3.67
C ALA A 145 13.71 -4.79 -5.16
N SER A 146 13.65 -3.64 -5.82
CA SER A 146 13.33 -3.60 -7.25
C SER A 146 14.48 -4.11 -8.13
N GLN A 147 15.70 -4.23 -7.60
CA GLN A 147 16.85 -4.73 -8.34
C GLN A 147 16.91 -6.27 -8.42
N ASP A 148 16.14 -7.00 -7.62
CA ASP A 148 16.08 -8.46 -7.69
C ASP A 148 14.85 -8.94 -8.50
N PRO A 149 15.01 -9.92 -9.44
CA PRO A 149 13.93 -10.35 -10.31
C PRO A 149 12.66 -10.83 -9.60
N GLY A 150 12.78 -11.53 -8.47
CA GLY A 150 11.63 -12.09 -7.75
C GLY A 150 10.88 -11.03 -6.97
N THR A 151 11.60 -10.24 -6.18
CA THR A 151 11.04 -9.12 -5.40
C THR A 151 10.44 -8.03 -6.27
N TRP A 152 10.94 -7.84 -7.51
CA TRP A 152 10.33 -6.90 -8.45
C TRP A 152 8.88 -7.25 -8.76
N LEU A 153 8.55 -8.53 -8.95
CA LEU A 153 7.17 -8.96 -9.20
C LEU A 153 6.29 -8.79 -7.95
N ASP A 154 6.86 -9.04 -6.76
CA ASP A 154 6.17 -8.81 -5.48
C ASP A 154 5.84 -7.32 -5.27
N LEU A 155 6.78 -6.43 -5.59
CA LEU A 155 6.60 -4.97 -5.54
C LEU A 155 5.58 -4.50 -6.59
N HIS A 156 5.58 -5.09 -7.78
CA HIS A 156 4.56 -4.81 -8.81
C HIS A 156 3.16 -5.23 -8.34
N ALA A 157 3.01 -6.41 -7.73
CA ALA A 157 1.75 -6.83 -7.13
C ALA A 157 1.32 -5.89 -5.98
N GLU A 158 2.26 -5.38 -5.19
CA GLU A 158 1.97 -4.36 -4.16
C GLU A 158 1.46 -3.05 -4.76
N MET A 159 2.09 -2.57 -5.82
CA MET A 159 1.64 -1.39 -6.55
C MET A 159 0.22 -1.56 -7.10
N LYS A 160 -0.12 -2.72 -7.69
CA LYS A 160 -1.50 -3.02 -8.13
C LYS A 160 -2.50 -2.94 -6.98
N ARG A 161 -2.17 -3.50 -5.80
CA ARG A 161 -3.03 -3.39 -4.60
C ARG A 161 -3.23 -1.95 -4.16
N ASP A 162 -2.19 -1.13 -4.19
CA ASP A 162 -2.32 0.30 -3.86
C ASP A 162 -3.19 1.04 -4.89
N PHE A 163 -3.19 0.66 -6.18
CA PHE A 163 -4.13 1.19 -7.17
C PHE A 163 -5.58 0.77 -6.89
N GLN A 164 -5.83 -0.51 -6.57
CA GLN A 164 -7.16 -0.99 -6.18
C GLN A 164 -7.67 -0.26 -4.94
N GLU A 165 -6.80 -0.03 -3.95
CA GLU A 165 -7.15 0.72 -2.75
C GLU A 165 -7.50 2.18 -3.08
N ALA A 166 -6.77 2.81 -4.00
CA ALA A 166 -7.12 4.14 -4.48
C ALA A 166 -8.50 4.15 -5.16
N ARG A 167 -8.80 3.17 -6.04
CA ARG A 167 -10.12 3.02 -6.68
C ARG A 167 -11.23 2.89 -5.64
N ARG A 168 -11.04 2.02 -4.64
CA ARG A 168 -12.00 1.79 -3.55
C ARG A 168 -12.25 3.06 -2.74
N CYS A 169 -11.19 3.80 -2.40
CA CYS A 169 -11.30 5.05 -1.66
C CYS A 169 -11.98 6.15 -2.47
N LEU A 170 -11.71 6.25 -3.78
CA LEU A 170 -12.39 7.18 -4.67
C LEU A 170 -13.87 6.85 -4.79
N ALA A 171 -14.22 5.57 -4.97
CA ALA A 171 -15.63 5.14 -4.99
C ALA A 171 -16.34 5.45 -3.66
N ARG A 172 -15.69 5.20 -2.52
CA ARG A 172 -16.23 5.55 -1.18
C ARG A 172 -16.42 7.06 -1.01
N ARG A 173 -15.48 7.87 -1.50
CA ARG A 173 -15.61 9.33 -1.50
C ARG A 173 -16.81 9.77 -2.34
N ASP A 174 -16.96 9.19 -3.52
CA ASP A 174 -18.00 9.61 -4.47
C ASP A 174 -19.40 9.13 -4.06
N ALA A 175 -19.50 8.09 -3.23
CA ALA A 175 -20.75 7.64 -2.62
C ALA A 175 -21.07 8.32 -1.26
N ALA A 176 -20.15 9.13 -0.72
CA ALA A 176 -20.34 9.75 0.59
C ALA A 176 -21.31 10.93 0.50
N THR A 177 -22.33 10.92 1.34
CA THR A 177 -23.26 12.05 1.54
C THR A 177 -22.72 13.05 2.56
N GLU A 178 -21.89 12.59 3.51
CA GLU A 178 -21.23 13.45 4.49
C GLU A 178 -19.87 13.95 4.03
N ASN A 179 -19.63 15.25 4.20
CA ASN A 179 -18.37 15.90 3.81
C ASN A 179 -17.15 15.37 4.58
N SER A 180 -17.33 14.99 5.85
CA SER A 180 -16.28 14.38 6.70
C SER A 180 -15.75 13.08 6.08
N VAL A 181 -16.66 12.18 5.70
CA VAL A 181 -16.36 10.89 5.08
C VAL A 181 -15.75 11.06 3.69
N ALA A 182 -16.26 12.03 2.91
CA ALA A 182 -15.70 12.36 1.60
C ALA A 182 -14.24 12.86 1.70
N LEU A 183 -13.95 13.75 2.65
CA LEU A 183 -12.59 14.27 2.89
C LEU A 183 -11.63 13.17 3.35
N GLU A 184 -12.07 12.32 4.29
CA GLU A 184 -11.27 11.19 4.78
C GLU A 184 -10.95 10.23 3.63
N ALA A 185 -11.96 9.77 2.89
CA ALA A 185 -11.80 8.86 1.76
C ALA A 185 -10.93 9.46 0.64
N GLY A 186 -11.09 10.76 0.36
CA GLY A 186 -10.25 11.48 -0.59
C GLY A 186 -8.78 11.56 -0.15
N SER A 187 -8.51 11.76 1.15
CA SER A 187 -7.16 11.76 1.69
C SER A 187 -6.50 10.37 1.63
N ALA A 188 -7.29 9.31 1.90
CA ALA A 188 -6.86 7.93 1.82
C ALA A 188 -6.52 7.53 0.37
N ALA A 189 -7.35 7.93 -0.60
CA ALA A 189 -7.08 7.74 -2.03
C ALA A 189 -5.76 8.39 -2.45
N LYS A 190 -5.53 9.66 -2.09
CA LYS A 190 -4.28 10.38 -2.39
C LYS A 190 -3.07 9.68 -1.77
N LYS A 191 -3.17 9.21 -0.52
CA LYS A 191 -2.10 8.48 0.15
C LYS A 191 -1.75 7.18 -0.56
N ALA A 192 -2.75 6.44 -1.06
CA ALA A 192 -2.54 5.23 -1.85
C ALA A 192 -1.86 5.55 -3.21
N LEU A 193 -2.31 6.59 -3.91
CA LEU A 193 -1.70 7.04 -5.18
C LEU A 193 -0.25 7.49 -5.03
N VAL A 194 0.11 8.18 -3.95
CA VAL A 194 1.50 8.56 -3.68
C VAL A 194 2.38 7.32 -3.46
N LYS A 195 1.89 6.34 -2.69
CA LYS A 195 2.62 5.07 -2.48
C LYS A 195 2.84 4.30 -3.78
N ALA A 196 1.79 4.15 -4.59
CA ALA A 196 1.87 3.47 -5.87
C ALA A 196 2.84 4.19 -6.83
N GLY A 197 2.87 5.54 -6.81
CA GLY A 197 3.83 6.33 -7.60
C GLY A 197 5.28 6.09 -7.20
N GLY A 198 5.56 6.09 -5.90
CA GLY A 198 6.90 5.76 -5.40
C GLY A 198 7.36 4.38 -5.85
N LEU A 199 6.49 3.37 -5.74
CA LEU A 199 6.77 2.01 -6.21
C LEU A 199 6.98 1.94 -7.74
N LEU A 200 6.14 2.62 -8.53
CA LEU A 200 6.29 2.68 -9.99
C LEU A 200 7.66 3.23 -10.40
N THR A 201 8.15 4.22 -9.65
CA THR A 201 9.47 4.84 -9.87
C THR A 201 10.57 3.83 -9.54
N CYS A 202 10.51 3.18 -8.38
CA CYS A 202 11.45 2.14 -7.96
C CYS A 202 11.49 0.95 -8.94
N LEU A 203 10.33 0.49 -9.41
CA LEU A 203 10.20 -0.63 -10.34
C LEU A 203 10.79 -0.31 -11.71
N ARG A 204 10.59 0.92 -12.22
CA ARG A 204 11.22 1.37 -13.47
C ARG A 204 12.74 1.36 -13.34
N ASP A 205 13.25 1.98 -12.28
CA ASP A 205 14.69 2.15 -12.10
C ASP A 205 15.37 0.79 -11.82
N GLY A 206 14.69 -0.09 -11.08
CA GLY A 206 15.13 -1.47 -10.86
C GLY A 206 15.12 -2.32 -12.14
N LEU A 207 14.12 -2.14 -13.01
CA LEU A 207 14.09 -2.83 -14.31
C LEU A 207 15.26 -2.40 -15.20
N LYS A 208 15.55 -1.10 -15.25
CA LYS A 208 16.71 -0.57 -15.97
C LYS A 208 18.02 -1.17 -15.44
N TYR A 209 18.18 -1.23 -14.12
CA TYR A 209 19.36 -1.86 -13.50
C TYR A 209 19.49 -3.34 -13.88
N MET A 210 18.39 -4.10 -13.89
CA MET A 210 18.42 -5.52 -14.28
C MET A 210 18.69 -5.73 -15.78
N GLU A 211 18.23 -4.83 -16.63
CA GLU A 211 18.53 -4.79 -18.07
C GLU A 211 20.02 -4.52 -18.30
N ASP A 212 20.57 -3.48 -17.66
CA ASP A 212 22.00 -3.14 -17.73
C ASP A 212 22.89 -4.28 -17.21
N ALA A 213 22.48 -4.92 -16.11
CA ALA A 213 23.19 -6.04 -15.50
C ALA A 213 22.95 -7.40 -16.21
N ARG A 214 22.17 -7.44 -17.30
CA ARG A 214 21.80 -8.66 -18.05
C ARG A 214 21.30 -9.80 -17.16
N ARG A 215 20.55 -9.47 -16.10
CA ARG A 215 20.01 -10.46 -15.14
C ARG A 215 18.71 -11.10 -15.62
N LEU A 216 18.12 -10.59 -16.69
CA LEU A 216 16.84 -11.02 -17.27
C LEU A 216 17.03 -11.26 -18.77
N GLY A 217 16.27 -12.20 -19.34
CA GLY A 217 16.21 -12.38 -20.80
C GLY A 217 15.33 -11.31 -21.46
N ASP A 218 15.59 -11.02 -22.74
CA ASP A 218 14.92 -9.96 -23.51
C ASP A 218 13.38 -10.06 -23.48
N GLY A 219 12.84 -11.27 -23.54
CA GLY A 219 11.40 -11.51 -23.45
C GLY A 219 10.79 -11.11 -22.10
N GLU A 220 11.48 -11.39 -20.99
CA GLU A 220 11.02 -11.00 -19.65
C GLU A 220 11.20 -9.49 -19.41
N ILE A 221 12.26 -8.88 -19.97
CA ILE A 221 12.41 -7.43 -19.96
C ILE A 221 11.25 -6.77 -20.69
N ARG A 222 10.87 -7.28 -21.88
CA ARG A 222 9.73 -6.76 -22.64
C ARG A 222 8.43 -6.88 -21.84
N ARG A 223 8.15 -8.05 -21.28
CA ARG A 223 6.98 -8.28 -20.41
C ARG A 223 6.92 -7.29 -19.24
N ARG A 224 8.05 -7.03 -18.57
CA ARG A 224 8.10 -6.06 -17.45
C ARG A 224 7.93 -4.62 -17.90
N LYS A 225 8.40 -4.26 -19.10
CA LYS A 225 8.14 -2.95 -19.72
C LYS A 225 6.65 -2.77 -20.00
N ASP A 226 5.98 -3.81 -20.51
CA ASP A 226 4.53 -3.79 -20.78
C ASP A 226 3.73 -3.61 -19.47
N LEU A 227 4.09 -4.33 -18.41
CA LEU A 227 3.48 -4.16 -17.07
C LEU A 227 3.63 -2.73 -16.53
N LEU A 228 4.81 -2.12 -16.68
CA LEU A 228 5.03 -0.73 -16.30
C LEU A 228 4.28 0.27 -17.19
N GLY A 229 4.10 -0.04 -18.47
CA GLY A 229 3.28 0.73 -19.39
C GLY A 229 1.82 0.77 -18.94
N ALA A 230 1.23 -0.40 -18.66
CA ALA A 230 -0.13 -0.50 -18.15
C ALA A 230 -0.29 0.25 -16.80
N ALA A 231 0.66 0.08 -15.89
CA ALA A 231 0.64 0.76 -14.59
C ALA A 231 0.74 2.30 -14.68
N ARG A 232 1.39 2.83 -15.73
CA ARG A 232 1.44 4.28 -15.98
C ARG A 232 0.09 4.81 -16.41
N VAL A 233 -0.58 4.13 -17.33
CA VAL A 233 -1.92 4.50 -17.80
C VAL A 233 -2.90 4.47 -16.62
N ASP A 234 -2.91 3.38 -15.86
CA ASP A 234 -3.73 3.25 -14.65
C ASP A 234 -3.52 4.39 -13.65
N ARG A 235 -2.25 4.78 -13.43
CA ARG A 235 -1.92 5.90 -12.55
C ARG A 235 -2.48 7.21 -13.07
N GLU A 236 -2.27 7.51 -14.34
CA GLU A 236 -2.73 8.75 -14.96
C GLU A 236 -4.26 8.86 -14.90
N ASP A 237 -4.97 7.77 -15.14
CA ASP A 237 -6.42 7.74 -15.06
C ASP A 237 -6.93 7.93 -13.63
N LEU A 238 -6.28 7.32 -12.64
CA LEU A 238 -6.62 7.56 -11.24
C LEU A 238 -6.28 8.98 -10.77
N ASP A 239 -5.20 9.57 -11.26
CA ASP A 239 -4.84 10.96 -10.97
C ASP A 239 -5.89 11.92 -11.58
N LYS A 240 -6.37 11.66 -12.81
CA LYS A 240 -7.50 12.39 -13.42
C LYS A 240 -8.79 12.24 -12.60
N LEU A 241 -9.12 11.03 -12.12
CA LEU A 241 -10.30 10.79 -11.29
C LEU A 241 -10.20 11.48 -9.92
N SER A 242 -9.00 11.53 -9.35
CA SER A 242 -8.76 12.17 -8.06
C SER A 242 -8.91 13.69 -8.13
N SER A 243 -8.46 14.31 -9.24
CA SER A 243 -8.41 15.75 -9.45
C SER A 243 -9.76 16.34 -9.90
N THR A 244 -10.44 15.68 -10.84
CA THR A 244 -11.72 16.16 -11.43
C THR A 244 -12.80 16.47 -10.39
N ILE A 245 -12.85 15.77 -9.25
CA ILE A 245 -13.92 15.92 -8.25
C ILE A 245 -13.58 16.89 -7.11
N SER A 246 -12.31 17.26 -6.95
CA SER A 246 -11.95 18.39 -6.07
C SER A 246 -12.51 19.72 -6.60
N ALA A 247 -12.80 19.80 -7.91
CA ALA A 247 -13.44 20.95 -8.54
C ALA A 247 -14.97 20.98 -8.33
N THR A 248 -15.66 19.84 -8.43
CA THR A 248 -17.12 19.75 -8.20
C THR A 248 -17.50 19.87 -6.72
N ALA A 249 -16.72 19.30 -5.79
CA ALA A 249 -16.96 19.50 -4.35
C ALA A 249 -16.80 20.97 -3.93
N LYS A 250 -15.87 21.71 -4.55
CA LYS A 250 -15.73 23.17 -4.37
C LYS A 250 -16.89 23.96 -4.99
N ALA A 251 -17.48 23.48 -6.09
CA ALA A 251 -18.65 24.09 -6.70
C ALA A 251 -19.91 23.87 -5.83
N ALA A 252 -20.09 22.65 -5.29
CA ALA A 252 -21.20 22.32 -4.39
C ALA A 252 -21.11 23.01 -3.01
N ALA A 253 -19.89 23.24 -2.49
CA ALA A 253 -19.69 24.00 -1.25
C ALA A 253 -20.14 25.47 -1.33
N LYS A 254 -20.39 25.99 -2.53
CA LYS A 254 -20.94 27.34 -2.73
C LYS A 254 -22.46 27.41 -2.56
N GLY A 255 -23.15 26.27 -2.42
CA GLY A 255 -24.61 26.17 -2.32
C GLY A 255 -25.14 25.48 -1.05
N VAL A 256 -24.28 25.06 -0.11
CA VAL A 256 -24.73 24.44 1.15
C VAL A 256 -24.83 25.50 2.24
N PRO A 257 -25.99 25.70 2.90
CA PRO A 257 -26.14 26.69 3.96
C PRO A 257 -25.21 26.38 5.14
N SER A 258 -24.63 27.43 5.70
CA SER A 258 -23.67 27.35 6.81
C SER A 258 -24.32 26.73 8.05
N ALA A 259 -23.52 26.12 8.93
CA ALA A 259 -23.99 25.69 10.25
C ALA A 259 -24.61 26.85 11.06
N ALA A 260 -24.20 28.09 10.77
CA ALA A 260 -24.81 29.30 11.32
C ALA A 260 -26.26 29.51 10.84
N ASP A 261 -26.55 29.19 9.57
CA ASP A 261 -27.91 29.32 8.99
C ASP A 261 -28.86 28.27 9.58
N LYS A 262 -28.37 27.04 9.82
CA LYS A 262 -29.12 26.00 10.54
C LYS A 262 -29.38 26.37 12.01
N ALA A 263 -28.41 27.02 12.67
CA ALA A 263 -28.57 27.47 14.06
C ALA A 263 -29.57 28.64 14.18
N ALA A 264 -29.61 29.56 13.20
CA ALA A 264 -30.60 30.64 13.16
C ALA A 264 -32.03 30.10 12.99
N LEU A 265 -32.21 29.05 12.19
CA LEU A 265 -33.50 28.41 11.97
C LEU A 265 -34.01 27.63 13.20
N MET A 266 -33.10 26.95 13.93
CA MET A 266 -33.44 26.14 15.12
C MET A 266 -33.50 26.97 16.41
N GLY A 267 -32.73 28.06 16.49
CA GLY A 267 -32.62 28.91 17.68
C GLY A 267 -33.85 29.79 17.93
N ASN A 268 -34.64 30.08 16.90
CA ASN A 268 -35.84 30.93 17.02
C ASN A 268 -37.13 30.19 17.39
N ALA A 269 -37.11 28.86 17.48
CA ALA A 269 -38.31 28.08 17.83
C ALA A 269 -38.62 28.06 19.34
N VAL A 270 -37.66 28.41 20.21
CA VAL A 270 -37.82 28.29 21.67
C VAL A 270 -38.30 29.58 22.34
N THR A 271 -38.19 30.75 21.69
CA THR A 271 -38.60 32.04 22.26
C THR A 271 -39.97 32.54 21.78
N ALA A 272 -40.60 31.88 20.81
CA ALA A 272 -41.92 32.26 20.27
C ALA A 272 -43.11 31.50 20.87
N ALA A 273 -42.90 30.61 21.85
CA ALA A 273 -43.95 29.79 22.47
C ALA A 273 -44.78 30.50 23.55
N ALA A 274 -44.73 31.84 23.61
CA ALA A 274 -45.46 32.64 24.60
C ALA A 274 -46.30 33.76 23.95
N LYS A 275 -47.12 33.43 22.94
CA LYS A 275 -48.36 34.16 22.64
C LYS A 275 -49.23 33.34 21.69
N GLY A 276 -50.36 32.86 22.21
CA GLY A 276 -51.26 31.97 21.50
C GLY A 276 -51.95 32.62 20.31
N ARG A 277 -52.21 31.81 19.28
CA ARG A 277 -53.42 31.89 18.45
C ARG A 277 -53.60 30.58 17.69
N GLY A 278 -54.85 30.09 17.69
CA GLY A 278 -55.24 28.76 17.26
C GLY A 278 -54.83 28.41 15.83
N ARG A 279 -54.52 27.13 15.62
CA ARG A 279 -54.25 26.54 14.31
C ARG A 279 -55.59 26.39 13.59
N ILE A 280 -55.89 27.35 12.72
CA ILE A 280 -57.08 27.33 11.86
C ILE A 280 -56.76 26.39 10.69
N LEU A 281 -57.51 25.29 10.57
CA LEU A 281 -57.41 24.37 9.45
C LEU A 281 -57.87 25.10 8.17
N GLY A 282 -56.94 25.34 7.24
CA GLY A 282 -57.20 26.07 5.98
C GLY A 282 -56.54 27.45 5.86
N ALA A 283 -55.74 27.89 6.84
CA ALA A 283 -54.90 29.08 6.64
C ALA A 283 -53.85 28.80 5.55
N PRO A 284 -53.69 29.70 4.54
CA PRO A 284 -52.63 29.56 3.54
C PRO A 284 -51.29 29.43 4.26
N LEU A 285 -50.45 28.48 3.84
CA LEU A 285 -49.12 28.36 4.41
C LEU A 285 -48.43 29.73 4.30
N PRO A 286 -47.80 30.23 5.38
CA PRO A 286 -47.04 31.47 5.30
C PRO A 286 -45.99 31.33 4.20
N GLU A 287 -45.96 32.31 3.29
CA GLU A 287 -45.00 32.33 2.20
C GLU A 287 -43.57 32.28 2.76
N THR A 288 -42.74 31.44 2.14
CA THR A 288 -41.32 31.33 2.45
C THR A 288 -40.61 32.68 2.26
N GLU A 289 -39.60 32.98 3.08
CA GLU A 289 -38.85 34.25 3.00
C GLU A 289 -38.32 34.55 1.58
N GLN A 290 -37.96 33.51 0.82
CA GLN A 290 -37.49 33.64 -0.57
C GLN A 290 -38.58 34.07 -1.58
N THR A 291 -39.84 33.73 -1.33
CA THR A 291 -40.96 34.05 -2.24
C THR A 291 -41.75 35.28 -1.80
N ARG A 292 -41.60 35.68 -0.54
CA ARG A 292 -42.34 36.78 0.09
C ARG A 292 -42.03 38.16 -0.52
N GLU A 293 -40.82 38.34 -1.06
CA GLU A 293 -40.38 39.60 -1.67
C GLU A 293 -40.67 39.67 -3.17
N LEU A 294 -41.14 38.57 -3.76
CA LEU A 294 -41.24 38.41 -5.20
C LEU A 294 -42.69 38.52 -5.67
N ASN A 295 -42.89 39.31 -6.72
CA ASN A 295 -44.14 39.43 -7.44
C ASN A 295 -44.43 38.09 -8.17
N ASN A 296 -45.67 37.83 -8.60
CA ASN A 296 -46.02 36.60 -9.34
C ASN A 296 -45.10 36.27 -10.53
N GLN A 297 -44.65 37.30 -11.26
CA GLN A 297 -43.67 37.15 -12.34
C GLN A 297 -42.27 36.75 -11.83
N GLY A 298 -41.85 37.29 -10.68
CA GLY A 298 -40.61 36.95 -10.00
C GLY A 298 -40.63 35.54 -9.42
N VAL A 299 -41.76 35.09 -8.87
CA VAL A 299 -41.96 33.70 -8.41
C VAL A 299 -41.86 32.72 -9.58
N ALA A 300 -42.47 33.05 -10.73
CA ALA A 300 -42.36 32.22 -11.93
C ALA A 300 -40.92 32.15 -12.48
N GLN A 301 -40.17 33.27 -12.42
CA GLN A 301 -38.74 33.28 -12.77
C GLN A 301 -37.91 32.45 -11.80
N LEU A 302 -38.15 32.58 -10.48
CA LEU A 302 -37.46 31.79 -9.46
C LEU A 302 -37.73 30.30 -9.64
N GLN A 303 -38.98 29.91 -9.93
CA GLN A 303 -39.32 28.52 -10.21
C GLN A 303 -38.56 28.00 -11.44
N LYS A 304 -38.50 28.78 -12.53
CA LYS A 304 -37.73 28.42 -13.72
C LYS A 304 -36.25 28.25 -13.41
N GLN A 305 -35.69 29.14 -12.59
CA GLN A 305 -34.31 29.06 -12.16
C GLN A 305 -34.04 27.82 -11.28
N MET A 306 -34.95 27.47 -10.37
CA MET A 306 -34.86 26.24 -9.58
C MET A 306 -34.94 24.99 -10.44
N MET A 307 -35.80 24.97 -11.47
CA MET A 307 -35.87 23.84 -12.40
C MET A 307 -34.56 23.70 -13.18
N ASP A 308 -34.01 24.82 -13.67
CA ASP A 308 -32.71 24.82 -14.35
C ASP A 308 -31.57 24.33 -13.42
N ASP A 309 -31.59 24.71 -12.14
CA ASP A 309 -30.60 24.26 -11.16
C ASP A 309 -30.76 22.77 -10.83
N GLN A 310 -32.00 22.28 -10.70
CA GLN A 310 -32.28 20.85 -10.51
C GLN A 310 -31.83 20.02 -11.72
N ASP A 311 -32.04 20.50 -12.94
CA ASP A 311 -31.58 19.81 -14.15
C ASP A 311 -30.03 19.73 -14.18
N ARG A 312 -29.33 20.79 -13.76
CA ARG A 312 -27.87 20.78 -13.63
C ARG A 312 -27.39 19.76 -12.59
N ASP A 313 -28.10 19.65 -11.46
CA ASP A 313 -27.77 18.67 -10.42
C ASP A 313 -28.01 17.23 -10.91
N VAL A 314 -29.09 16.98 -11.65
CA VAL A 314 -29.37 15.67 -12.25
C VAL A 314 -28.31 15.30 -13.29
N GLU A 315 -27.85 16.24 -14.11
CA GLU A 315 -26.74 16.00 -15.03
C GLU A 315 -25.44 15.64 -14.30
N ALA A 316 -25.16 16.31 -13.16
CA ALA A 316 -23.99 16.00 -12.33
C ALA A 316 -24.09 14.60 -11.73
N LEU A 317 -25.25 14.21 -11.20
CA LEU A 317 -25.50 12.86 -10.69
C LEU A 317 -25.37 11.80 -11.79
N ASN A 318 -25.88 12.05 -12.99
CA ASN A 318 -25.77 11.12 -14.12
C ASN A 318 -24.30 10.88 -14.50
N LYS A 319 -23.46 11.93 -14.49
CA LYS A 319 -22.01 11.81 -14.70
C LYS A 319 -21.34 10.96 -13.61
N ILE A 320 -21.75 11.07 -12.35
CA ILE A 320 -21.22 10.25 -11.24
C ILE A 320 -21.66 8.79 -11.40
N ILE A 321 -22.94 8.54 -11.69
CA ILE A 321 -23.49 7.19 -11.84
C ILE A 321 -22.83 6.45 -13.00
N ARG A 322 -22.63 7.11 -14.15
CA ARG A 322 -21.90 6.52 -15.29
C ARG A 322 -20.49 6.10 -14.90
N ARG A 323 -19.77 6.92 -14.13
CA ARG A 323 -18.42 6.60 -13.65
C ARG A 323 -18.40 5.49 -12.61
N GLN A 324 -19.36 5.49 -11.68
CA GLN A 324 -19.50 4.40 -10.70
C GLN A 324 -19.76 3.06 -11.41
N ARG A 325 -20.58 3.08 -12.47
CA ARG A 325 -20.80 1.92 -13.32
C ARG A 325 -19.51 1.48 -14.03
N GLU A 326 -18.78 2.39 -14.67
CA GLU A 326 -17.49 2.07 -15.32
C GLU A 326 -16.47 1.47 -14.33
N MET A 327 -16.36 2.03 -13.12
CA MET A 327 -15.52 1.50 -12.05
C MET A 327 -15.98 0.11 -11.60
N ALA A 328 -17.29 -0.10 -11.44
CA ALA A 328 -17.85 -1.39 -11.05
C ALA A 328 -17.59 -2.45 -12.12
N GLU A 329 -17.76 -2.12 -13.40
CA GLU A 329 -17.44 -3.01 -14.51
C GLU A 329 -15.95 -3.35 -14.57
N ALA A 330 -15.06 -2.39 -14.30
CA ALA A 330 -13.62 -2.64 -14.25
C ALA A 330 -13.21 -3.55 -13.08
N ILE A 331 -13.78 -3.31 -11.88
CA ILE A 331 -13.56 -4.17 -10.71
C ILE A 331 -14.09 -5.58 -10.97
N HIS A 332 -15.25 -5.71 -11.62
CA HIS A 332 -15.83 -6.99 -11.94
C HIS A 332 -14.93 -7.80 -12.89
N ARG A 333 -14.45 -7.19 -13.98
CA ARG A 333 -13.50 -7.84 -14.89
C ARG A 333 -12.23 -8.31 -14.18
N GLU A 334 -11.70 -7.50 -13.26
CA GLU A 334 -10.52 -7.88 -12.48
C GLU A 334 -10.79 -9.06 -11.53
N VAL A 335 -11.98 -9.11 -10.92
CA VAL A 335 -12.41 -10.26 -10.09
C VAL A 335 -12.55 -11.51 -10.95
N GLU A 336 -13.14 -11.42 -12.13
CA GLU A 336 -13.25 -12.55 -13.06
C GLU A 336 -11.87 -13.06 -13.49
N GLU A 337 -10.95 -12.17 -13.86
CA GLU A 337 -9.56 -12.52 -14.20
C GLU A 337 -8.87 -13.24 -13.03
N HIS A 338 -9.06 -12.75 -11.80
CA HIS A 338 -8.52 -13.41 -10.61
C HIS A 338 -9.13 -14.79 -10.36
N ILE A 339 -10.43 -14.97 -10.60
CA ILE A 339 -11.09 -16.28 -10.48
C ILE A 339 -10.49 -17.25 -11.49
N GLU A 340 -10.27 -16.82 -12.73
CA GLU A 340 -9.66 -17.64 -13.77
C GLU A 340 -8.23 -18.06 -13.40
N VAL A 341 -7.41 -17.10 -12.94
CA VAL A 341 -6.03 -17.36 -12.50
C VAL A 341 -6.02 -18.34 -11.32
N LEU A 342 -6.91 -18.18 -10.34
CA LEU A 342 -7.03 -19.11 -9.21
C LEU A 342 -7.46 -20.50 -9.67
N GLY A 343 -8.37 -20.59 -10.64
CA GLY A 343 -8.77 -21.84 -11.27
C GLY A 343 -7.59 -22.55 -11.95
N HIS A 344 -6.77 -21.81 -12.69
CA HIS A 344 -5.56 -22.36 -13.31
C HIS A 344 -4.56 -22.87 -12.27
N VAL A 345 -4.29 -22.09 -11.22
CA VAL A 345 -3.41 -22.49 -10.12
C VAL A 345 -3.92 -23.75 -9.42
N ASN A 346 -5.24 -23.85 -9.19
CA ASN A 346 -5.84 -25.04 -8.60
C ASN A 346 -5.64 -26.28 -9.50
N SER A 347 -5.87 -26.13 -10.80
CA SER A 347 -5.64 -27.22 -11.76
C SER A 347 -4.18 -27.70 -11.77
N GLN A 348 -3.23 -26.77 -11.71
CA GLN A 348 -1.81 -27.10 -11.64
C GLN A 348 -1.44 -27.78 -10.31
N ALA A 349 -2.06 -27.35 -9.20
CA ALA A 349 -1.88 -27.97 -7.89
C ALA A 349 -2.40 -29.42 -7.90
N ASP A 350 -3.55 -29.69 -8.53
CA ASP A 350 -4.10 -31.05 -8.68
C ASP A 350 -3.19 -31.94 -9.52
N VAL A 351 -2.66 -31.43 -10.64
CA VAL A 351 -1.69 -32.16 -11.47
C VAL A 351 -0.42 -32.46 -10.69
N LEU A 352 0.10 -31.49 -9.94
CA LEU A 352 1.29 -31.68 -9.10
C LEU A 352 1.02 -32.72 -8.00
N ALA A 353 -0.13 -32.65 -7.33
CA ALA A 353 -0.55 -33.62 -6.32
C ALA A 353 -0.62 -35.03 -6.90
N GLY A 354 -1.15 -35.18 -8.13
CA GLY A 354 -1.16 -36.44 -8.87
C GLY A 354 0.26 -36.97 -9.14
N LYS A 355 1.17 -36.12 -9.63
CA LYS A 355 2.57 -36.49 -9.87
C LYS A 355 3.29 -36.90 -8.58
N VAL A 356 3.07 -36.16 -7.48
CA VAL A 356 3.64 -36.48 -6.16
C VAL A 356 3.10 -37.80 -5.63
N ARG A 357 1.82 -38.10 -5.83
CA ARG A 357 1.22 -39.39 -5.47
C ARG A 357 1.87 -40.56 -6.22
N VAL A 358 2.03 -40.42 -7.54
CA VAL A 358 2.71 -41.43 -8.37
C VAL A 358 4.17 -41.61 -7.94
N ALA A 359 4.89 -40.51 -7.65
CA ALA A 359 6.25 -40.58 -7.15
C ALA A 359 6.33 -41.32 -5.81
N LYS A 360 5.42 -41.01 -4.87
CA LYS A 360 5.32 -41.68 -3.57
C LYS A 360 5.04 -43.18 -3.71
N ASP A 361 4.15 -43.56 -4.61
CA ASP A 361 3.83 -44.97 -4.87
C ASP A 361 5.00 -45.73 -5.49
N ARG A 362 5.80 -45.06 -6.35
CA ARG A 362 7.05 -45.64 -6.89
C ARG A 362 8.11 -45.81 -5.81
N THR A 363 8.30 -44.82 -4.93
CA THR A 363 9.25 -44.93 -3.81
C THR A 363 8.88 -46.08 -2.87
N LYS A 364 7.58 -46.28 -2.58
CA LYS A 364 7.09 -47.41 -1.78
C LYS A 364 7.29 -48.80 -2.39
N LYS A 365 7.51 -48.89 -3.71
CA LYS A 365 7.81 -50.16 -4.39
C LYS A 365 9.31 -50.46 -4.44
N ILE A 366 10.15 -49.47 -4.14
CA ILE A 366 11.61 -49.57 -4.18
C ILE A 366 12.18 -49.76 -2.76
N SER A 367 11.45 -49.29 -1.73
CA SER A 367 11.62 -49.72 -0.33
C SER A 367 10.82 -50.98 -0.06
#